data_AF-A0AAQ3TRF9-F1
#
_entry.id   AF-A0AAQ3TRF9-F1
#
_cell.length_a   1.000
_cell.length_b   1.000
_cell.length_c   1.000
_cell.angle_alpha   90.00
_cell.angle_beta   90.00
_cell.angle_gamma   90.00
#
_symmetry.space_group_name_H-M   'P 1'
#
loop_
_entity.id
_entity.type
_entity.pdbx_description
1 polymer ?
#
loop_
_entity_poly.entity_id
_entity_poly.type
_entity_poly.pdbx_seq_one_letter_code
_entity_poly.pdbx_strand_id
1 'polypeptide(L)'
;MLLELLHDVLPEGSSLPKNFNVAKNMVKCLGLGYINIHACDNDCILFRKEREKKNVCPKCNTSRWKSEKKSPNGKRVHRVRMKVLRYFPVKKRFQRYFMSSKIAPDARWHDEELIKDGLLRHPVDAPFWKDFDSSYLDFAFDSRNLRLAVASDGFSPFRTFNSTYSIWPVILVPYNLPPWKCMKQTNFILSLVIPSPRAPGADMDVYLEPLVDDMVDMFVKGIRTYDASKDECFQLRAAILCSISYPPGLGYLHELFDGTEEHRSAPVPLTGEEILELTANIHTSFGKDPTTKKPANQIPITCCKKNGLQLKDRKGD
;
A
#
# COMPACT_ATOMS: atom_id res chain seq x y z
N MET A 1 9.14 -27.17 -18.42
CA MET A 1 8.02 -27.95 -18.99
C MET A 1 6.96 -27.07 -19.65
N LEU A 2 5.98 -26.48 -18.95
CA LEU A 2 4.83 -25.85 -19.64
C LEU A 2 5.21 -24.77 -20.67
N LEU A 3 6.11 -23.83 -20.30
CA LEU A 3 6.59 -22.79 -21.23
C LEU A 3 7.44 -23.32 -22.39
N GLU A 4 8.11 -24.46 -22.20
CA GLU A 4 8.90 -25.11 -23.25
C GLU A 4 7.95 -25.78 -24.25
N LEU A 5 7.01 -26.60 -23.76
CA LEU A 5 5.95 -27.21 -24.56
C LEU A 5 5.12 -26.19 -25.36
N LEU A 6 4.76 -25.06 -24.74
CA LEU A 6 4.04 -23.98 -25.45
C LEU A 6 4.91 -23.27 -26.48
N HIS A 7 6.21 -23.13 -26.24
CA HIS A 7 7.13 -22.55 -27.22
C HIS A 7 7.33 -23.49 -28.42
N ASP A 8 7.39 -24.80 -28.20
CA ASP A 8 7.62 -25.80 -29.25
C ASP A 8 6.40 -26.05 -30.15
N VAL A 9 5.20 -25.68 -29.68
CA VAL A 9 3.93 -25.74 -30.47
C VAL A 9 3.66 -24.45 -31.24
N LEU A 10 4.34 -23.34 -30.91
CA LEU A 10 4.15 -22.05 -31.58
C LEU A 10 5.05 -21.92 -32.82
N PRO A 11 4.64 -21.11 -33.83
CA PRO A 11 5.49 -20.84 -35.00
C PRO A 11 6.85 -20.26 -34.62
N GLU A 12 7.86 -20.56 -35.44
CA GLU A 12 9.18 -19.93 -35.33
C GLU A 12 9.05 -18.40 -35.41
N GLY A 13 9.73 -17.70 -34.49
CA GLY A 13 9.59 -16.24 -34.32
C GLY A 13 8.55 -15.80 -33.29
N SER A 14 7.86 -16.72 -32.60
CA SER A 14 6.96 -16.35 -31.49
C SER A 14 7.70 -15.60 -30.37
N SER A 15 7.05 -14.57 -29.80
CA SER A 15 7.60 -13.75 -28.71
C SER A 15 7.46 -14.39 -27.33
N LEU A 16 7.09 -15.68 -27.27
CA LEU A 16 6.86 -16.40 -26.01
C LEU A 16 8.20 -16.70 -25.30
N PRO A 17 8.34 -16.40 -24.00
CA PRO A 17 9.56 -16.72 -23.26
C PRO A 17 9.75 -18.24 -23.11
N LYS A 18 10.83 -18.77 -23.70
CA LYS A 18 11.26 -20.19 -23.65
C LYS A 18 11.25 -20.83 -22.26
N ASN A 19 11.45 -20.06 -21.19
CA ASN A 19 11.39 -20.56 -19.83
C ASN A 19 11.01 -19.46 -18.82
N PHE A 20 10.76 -19.87 -17.57
CA PHE A 20 10.34 -18.98 -16.48
C PHE A 20 11.33 -17.85 -16.19
N ASN A 21 12.63 -18.06 -16.35
CA ASN A 21 13.63 -17.02 -16.09
C ASN A 21 13.58 -15.93 -17.17
N VAL A 22 13.41 -16.30 -18.45
CA VAL A 22 13.18 -15.34 -19.55
C VAL A 22 11.88 -14.58 -19.31
N ALA A 23 10.79 -15.28 -18.99
CA ALA A 23 9.48 -14.68 -18.71
C ALA A 23 9.57 -13.64 -17.57
N LYS A 24 10.19 -14.03 -16.46
CA LYS A 24 10.41 -13.18 -15.29
C LYS A 24 11.28 -11.96 -15.61
N ASN A 25 12.28 -12.10 -16.48
CA ASN A 25 13.11 -10.98 -16.93
C ASN A 25 12.32 -10.02 -17.83
N MET A 26 11.48 -10.51 -18.74
CA MET A 26 10.59 -9.68 -19.57
C MET A 26 9.61 -8.88 -18.70
N VAL A 27 8.94 -9.54 -17.74
CA VAL A 27 8.03 -8.88 -16.76
C VAL A 27 8.77 -7.84 -15.90
N LYS A 28 10.04 -8.10 -15.55
CA LYS A 28 10.89 -7.12 -14.84
C LYS A 28 11.18 -5.88 -15.70
N CYS A 29 11.38 -6.03 -17.02
CA CYS A 29 11.56 -4.90 -17.95
C CYS A 29 10.29 -4.03 -18.04
N LEU A 30 9.10 -4.63 -17.92
CA LEU A 30 7.83 -3.91 -17.80
C LEU A 30 7.67 -3.15 -16.47
N GLY A 31 8.71 -3.05 -15.62
CA GLY A 31 8.67 -2.29 -14.36
C GLY A 31 7.77 -2.90 -13.29
N LEU A 32 7.36 -4.16 -13.47
CA LEU A 32 6.62 -4.96 -12.49
C LEU A 32 7.57 -5.72 -11.55
N GLY A 33 8.88 -5.42 -11.61
CA GLY A 33 9.89 -5.93 -10.69
C GLY A 33 9.89 -5.21 -9.35
N TYR A 34 10.36 -5.91 -8.31
CA TYR A 34 10.58 -5.37 -6.97
C TYR A 34 12.03 -5.60 -6.51
N ILE A 35 12.46 -4.78 -5.57
CA ILE A 35 13.73 -4.85 -4.87
C ILE A 35 13.48 -5.56 -3.53
N ASN A 36 14.29 -6.58 -3.22
CA ASN A 36 14.25 -7.26 -1.93
C ASN A 36 15.20 -6.58 -0.95
N ILE A 37 14.67 -5.86 0.02
CA ILE A 37 15.44 -5.23 1.10
C ILE A 37 15.32 -6.12 2.33
N HIS A 38 16.44 -6.48 2.97
CA HIS A 38 16.39 -7.31 4.17
C HIS A 38 16.08 -6.42 5.38
N ALA A 39 15.23 -6.88 6.28
CA ALA A 39 14.92 -6.20 7.53
C ALA A 39 15.54 -6.94 8.73
N CYS A 40 15.71 -6.21 9.83
CA CYS A 40 15.94 -6.79 11.14
C CYS A 40 14.76 -7.69 11.55
N ASP A 41 14.99 -8.75 12.33
CA ASP A 41 13.90 -9.61 12.82
C ASP A 41 12.99 -8.86 13.80
N ASN A 42 13.62 -8.09 14.70
CA ASN A 42 12.99 -7.16 15.65
C ASN A 42 12.70 -5.78 15.02
N ASP A 43 12.58 -5.70 13.69
CA ASP A 43 12.15 -4.51 12.93
C ASP A 43 13.02 -3.24 13.03
N CYS A 44 14.07 -3.22 13.85
CA CYS A 44 14.79 -1.98 14.22
C CYS A 44 15.50 -1.22 13.07
N ILE A 45 15.84 -1.89 11.95
CA ILE A 45 16.51 -1.33 10.76
C ILE A 45 16.17 -2.09 9.47
N LEU A 46 16.36 -1.42 8.32
CA LEU A 46 16.60 -2.05 7.03
C LEU A 46 18.12 -2.18 6.74
N PHE A 47 18.54 -3.32 6.17
CA PHE A 47 19.90 -3.54 5.67
C PHE A 47 20.04 -2.94 4.25
N ARG A 48 20.08 -1.62 4.17
CA ARG A 48 20.19 -0.81 2.93
C ARG A 48 21.21 0.32 3.07
N LYS A 49 21.58 0.96 1.95
CA LYS A 49 22.63 2.00 1.89
C LYS A 49 23.90 1.52 2.62
N GLU A 50 24.47 2.32 3.51
CA GLU A 50 25.63 1.99 4.37
C GLU A 50 25.50 0.67 5.16
N ARG A 51 24.27 0.23 5.45
CA ARG A 51 23.99 -0.98 6.24
C ARG A 51 23.83 -2.23 5.36
N GLU A 52 23.87 -2.11 4.04
CA GLU A 52 23.65 -3.21 3.10
C GLU A 52 24.66 -4.36 3.25
N LYS A 53 25.93 -4.07 3.60
CA LYS A 53 26.97 -5.09 3.78
C LYS A 53 27.00 -5.71 5.18
N LYS A 54 26.20 -5.20 6.13
CA LYS A 54 26.16 -5.73 7.51
C LYS A 54 25.44 -7.09 7.55
N ASN A 55 25.93 -8.00 8.39
CA ASN A 55 25.34 -9.31 8.66
C ASN A 55 24.56 -9.35 9.98
N VAL A 56 24.73 -8.34 10.83
CA VAL A 56 24.17 -8.22 12.18
C VAL A 56 23.53 -6.84 12.34
N CYS A 57 22.40 -6.77 13.04
CA CYS A 57 21.73 -5.51 13.35
C CYS A 57 22.55 -4.70 14.37
N PRO A 58 22.92 -3.43 14.09
CA PRO A 58 23.70 -2.61 15.01
C PRO A 58 22.91 -2.08 16.22
N LYS A 59 21.57 -2.20 16.23
CA LYS A 59 20.72 -1.77 17.36
C LYS A 59 20.48 -2.91 18.37
N CYS A 60 20.28 -4.14 17.93
CA CYS A 60 19.86 -5.26 18.78
C CYS A 60 20.69 -6.55 18.60
N ASN A 61 21.81 -6.49 17.87
CA ASN A 61 22.75 -7.60 17.65
C ASN A 61 22.17 -8.89 17.05
N THR A 62 20.94 -8.86 16.53
CA THR A 62 20.32 -10.00 15.83
C THR A 62 20.94 -10.26 14.46
N SER A 63 20.98 -11.53 14.05
CA SER A 63 21.45 -11.95 12.73
C SER A 63 20.48 -11.52 11.62
N ARG A 64 21.03 -11.09 10.48
CA ARG A 64 20.29 -10.89 9.22
C ARG A 64 19.78 -12.19 8.60
N TRP A 65 20.35 -13.32 9.01
CA TRP A 65 20.18 -14.63 8.39
C TRP A 65 19.47 -15.61 9.33
N LYS A 66 18.42 -16.26 8.82
CA LYS A 66 17.65 -17.30 9.52
C LYS A 66 18.42 -18.62 9.63
N SER A 67 19.23 -18.93 8.62
CA SER A 67 20.15 -20.08 8.63
C SER A 67 21.26 -19.89 7.61
N GLU A 68 22.43 -20.46 7.90
CA GLU A 68 23.55 -20.57 6.97
C GLU A 68 23.88 -22.07 6.79
N LYS A 69 23.71 -22.60 5.58
CA LYS A 69 24.07 -23.97 5.22
C LYS A 69 25.29 -23.94 4.30
N LYS A 70 26.40 -24.55 4.72
CA LYS A 70 27.55 -24.77 3.84
C LYS A 70 27.21 -25.88 2.84
N SER A 71 27.61 -25.72 1.58
CA SER A 71 27.59 -26.80 0.59
C SER A 71 28.45 -27.98 1.07
N PRO A 72 28.18 -29.23 0.68
CA PRO A 72 29.02 -30.39 1.05
C PRO A 72 30.51 -30.16 0.78
N ASN A 73 30.83 -29.48 -0.32
CA ASN A 73 32.22 -29.20 -0.75
C ASN A 73 32.85 -27.97 -0.05
N GLY A 74 32.21 -27.41 0.99
CA GLY A 74 32.66 -26.21 1.73
C GLY A 74 32.63 -24.87 0.97
N LYS A 75 32.74 -24.88 -0.37
CA LYS A 75 32.96 -23.70 -1.23
C LYS A 75 31.82 -22.68 -1.32
N ARG A 76 30.58 -23.02 -0.93
CA ARG A 76 29.42 -22.11 -1.00
C ARG A 76 28.66 -22.08 0.33
N VAL A 77 28.22 -20.89 0.74
CA VAL A 77 27.36 -20.70 1.91
C VAL A 77 25.97 -20.26 1.44
N HIS A 78 24.98 -21.13 1.59
CA HIS A 78 23.58 -20.81 1.32
C HIS A 78 22.98 -20.15 2.55
N ARG A 79 22.71 -18.84 2.44
CA ARG A 79 22.10 -18.04 3.52
C ARG A 79 20.62 -17.80 3.25
N VAL A 80 19.78 -18.15 4.22
CA VAL A 80 18.35 -17.84 4.21
C VAL A 80 18.14 -16.51 4.93
N ARG A 81 17.40 -15.60 4.31
CA ARG A 81 17.10 -14.26 4.85
C ARG A 81 16.09 -14.36 5.99
N MET A 82 16.21 -13.55 7.04
CA MET A 82 15.25 -13.56 8.14
C MET A 82 13.91 -12.90 7.77
N LYS A 83 13.94 -11.59 7.50
CA LYS A 83 12.77 -10.80 7.07
C LYS A 83 13.10 -9.99 5.80
N VAL A 84 12.16 -9.87 4.85
CA VAL A 84 12.42 -9.32 3.50
C VAL A 84 11.29 -8.41 3.02
N LEU A 85 11.48 -7.10 3.21
CA LEU A 85 10.66 -6.07 2.56
C LEU A 85 10.76 -6.19 1.03
N ARG A 86 9.62 -6.21 0.34
CA ARG A 86 9.57 -6.04 -1.12
C ARG A 86 9.20 -4.59 -1.41
N TYR A 87 10.13 -3.84 -1.97
CA TYR A 87 9.94 -2.45 -2.36
C TYR A 87 9.82 -2.35 -3.87
N PHE A 88 8.81 -1.63 -4.33
CA PHE A 88 8.48 -1.42 -5.73
C PHE A 88 8.76 0.06 -6.06
N PRO A 89 9.83 0.39 -6.82
CA PRO A 89 10.16 1.77 -7.14
C PRO A 89 8.99 2.52 -7.78
N VAL A 90 8.68 3.71 -7.28
CA VAL A 90 7.45 4.46 -7.68
C VAL A 90 7.71 5.46 -8.79
N LYS A 91 8.92 6.06 -8.86
CA LYS A 91 9.28 7.11 -9.84
C LYS A 91 8.92 6.75 -11.28
N LYS A 92 9.41 5.61 -11.78
CA LYS A 92 9.11 5.13 -13.15
C LYS A 92 7.63 4.78 -13.38
N ARG A 93 6.82 4.59 -12.33
CA ARG A 93 5.39 4.35 -12.43
C ARG A 93 4.60 5.65 -12.50
N PHE A 94 5.04 6.69 -11.80
CA PHE A 94 4.52 8.04 -11.95
C PHE A 94 4.71 8.57 -13.38
N GLN A 95 5.90 8.38 -13.97
CA GLN A 95 6.17 8.80 -15.35
C GLN A 95 5.20 8.18 -16.37
N ARG A 96 4.68 6.96 -16.11
CA ARG A 96 3.79 6.24 -17.05
C ARG A 96 2.41 6.85 -17.20
N TYR A 97 1.92 7.60 -16.21
CA TYR A 97 0.66 8.34 -16.37
C TYR A 97 0.77 9.32 -17.55
N PHE A 98 1.96 9.92 -17.73
CA PHE A 98 2.25 10.90 -18.77
C PHE A 98 2.68 10.29 -20.11
N MET A 99 3.09 9.01 -20.15
CA MET A 99 3.50 8.33 -21.38
C MET A 99 2.34 7.98 -22.34
N SER A 100 1.08 8.15 -21.92
CA SER A 100 -0.09 7.87 -22.74
C SER A 100 -0.92 9.14 -22.91
N SER A 101 -1.12 9.57 -24.15
CA SER A 101 -1.95 10.74 -24.49
C SER A 101 -3.40 10.63 -23.98
N LYS A 102 -3.87 9.42 -23.68
CA LYS A 102 -5.21 9.14 -23.12
C LYS A 102 -5.28 9.14 -21.60
N ILE A 103 -4.14 9.06 -20.89
CA ILE A 103 -4.07 8.97 -19.42
C ILE A 103 -3.46 10.25 -18.84
N ALA A 104 -2.56 10.91 -19.56
CA ALA A 104 -1.94 12.16 -19.13
C ALA A 104 -2.95 13.27 -18.80
N PRO A 105 -4.08 13.45 -19.53
CA PRO A 105 -5.13 14.40 -19.13
C PRO A 105 -5.77 14.05 -17.78
N ASP A 106 -5.96 12.76 -17.46
CA ASP A 106 -6.51 12.35 -16.17
C ASP A 106 -5.66 12.88 -15.00
N ALA A 107 -4.34 12.96 -15.18
CA ALA A 107 -3.42 13.46 -14.14
C ALA A 107 -3.44 14.99 -13.99
N ARG A 108 -4.15 15.71 -14.86
CA ARG A 108 -4.38 17.16 -14.79
C ARG A 108 -5.86 17.52 -14.60
N TRP A 109 -6.74 16.52 -14.51
CA TRP A 109 -8.20 16.67 -14.35
C TRP A 109 -8.61 17.65 -13.25
N HIS A 110 -7.93 17.60 -12.10
CA HIS A 110 -8.19 18.46 -10.94
C HIS A 110 -7.98 19.97 -11.19
N ASP A 111 -7.31 20.33 -12.30
CA ASP A 111 -7.02 21.70 -12.72
C ASP A 111 -7.80 22.04 -14.01
N GLU A 112 -7.76 21.13 -15.00
CA GLU A 112 -8.33 21.32 -16.34
C GLU A 112 -9.87 21.09 -16.42
N GLU A 113 -10.46 20.25 -15.56
CA GLU A 113 -11.86 19.79 -15.65
C GLU A 113 -12.67 19.90 -14.34
N LEU A 114 -12.07 20.42 -13.26
CA LEU A 114 -12.74 20.52 -11.96
C LEU A 114 -13.89 21.55 -11.96
N ILE A 115 -15.08 21.11 -11.52
CA ILE A 115 -16.25 21.97 -11.33
C ILE A 115 -16.07 22.79 -10.05
N LYS A 116 -15.97 24.12 -10.19
CA LYS A 116 -15.76 25.07 -9.08
C LYS A 116 -17.09 25.64 -8.57
N ASP A 117 -17.89 24.80 -7.94
CA ASP A 117 -19.20 25.18 -7.35
C ASP A 117 -19.19 25.29 -5.81
N GLY A 118 -18.03 25.10 -5.18
CA GLY A 118 -17.83 25.22 -3.74
C GLY A 118 -18.14 23.94 -2.94
N LEU A 119 -18.70 22.91 -3.57
CA LEU A 119 -19.06 21.65 -2.94
C LEU A 119 -17.86 20.71 -2.84
N LEU A 120 -17.78 19.88 -1.79
CA LEU A 120 -16.73 18.89 -1.64
C LEU A 120 -17.02 17.67 -2.53
N ARG A 121 -16.50 17.65 -3.76
CA ARG A 121 -16.71 16.59 -4.75
C ARG A 121 -15.54 15.60 -4.84
N HIS A 122 -14.33 16.08 -4.54
CA HIS A 122 -13.09 15.32 -4.64
C HIS A 122 -12.06 15.87 -3.62
N PRO A 123 -11.05 15.09 -3.18
CA PRO A 123 -9.92 15.58 -2.36
C PRO A 123 -9.23 16.91 -2.76
N VAL A 124 -9.43 17.44 -3.97
CA VAL A 124 -8.94 18.76 -4.40
C VAL A 124 -9.76 19.92 -3.81
N ASP A 125 -11.03 19.68 -3.51
CA ASP A 125 -11.93 20.69 -2.94
C ASP A 125 -11.67 20.90 -1.42
N ALA A 126 -10.94 19.97 -0.80
CA ALA A 126 -10.70 19.93 0.64
C ALA A 126 -9.71 21.01 1.11
N PRO A 127 -9.85 21.54 2.35
CA PRO A 127 -8.93 22.54 2.90
C PRO A 127 -7.46 22.13 2.82
N PHE A 128 -7.11 20.90 3.22
CA PHE A 128 -5.72 20.42 3.23
C PHE A 128 -5.02 20.48 1.87
N TRP A 129 -5.77 20.38 0.75
CA TRP A 129 -5.21 20.51 -0.58
C TRP A 129 -4.90 21.98 -0.90
N LYS A 130 -5.83 22.88 -0.57
CA LYS A 130 -5.70 24.33 -0.76
C LYS A 130 -4.57 24.89 0.12
N ASP A 131 -4.44 24.39 1.35
CA ASP A 131 -3.37 24.75 2.29
C ASP A 131 -2.00 24.28 1.78
N PHE A 132 -1.92 23.08 1.20
CA PHE A 132 -0.70 22.58 0.56
C PHE A 132 -0.33 23.40 -0.68
N ASP A 133 -1.28 23.65 -1.59
CA ASP A 133 -1.02 24.37 -2.83
C ASP A 133 -0.64 25.85 -2.58
N SER A 134 -1.22 26.49 -1.55
CA SER A 134 -0.82 27.84 -1.13
C SER A 134 0.55 27.88 -0.42
N SER A 135 0.92 26.82 0.30
CA SER A 135 2.25 26.68 0.92
C SER A 135 3.37 26.40 -0.09
N TYR A 136 3.06 25.73 -1.20
CA TYR A 136 4.03 25.26 -2.20
C TYR A 136 3.64 25.70 -3.61
N LEU A 137 3.57 27.03 -3.84
CA LEU A 137 3.19 27.63 -5.12
C LEU A 137 4.04 27.12 -6.30
N ASP A 138 5.33 26.84 -6.09
CA ASP A 138 6.27 26.28 -7.06
C ASP A 138 5.93 24.82 -7.46
N PHE A 139 5.28 24.08 -6.57
CA PHE A 139 4.74 22.76 -6.85
C PHE A 139 3.36 22.86 -7.49
N ALA A 140 2.50 23.74 -6.98
CA ALA A 140 1.12 23.90 -7.45
C ALA A 140 1.02 24.47 -8.88
N PHE A 141 2.00 25.27 -9.31
CA PHE A 141 2.06 25.91 -10.63
C PHE A 141 1.99 24.92 -11.82
N ASP A 142 2.52 23.70 -11.68
CA ASP A 142 2.41 22.67 -12.72
C ASP A 142 1.43 21.58 -12.26
N SER A 143 0.22 21.59 -12.83
CA SER A 143 -0.84 20.62 -12.53
C SER A 143 -0.52 19.18 -12.92
N ARG A 144 0.63 18.89 -13.54
CA ARG A 144 1.14 17.53 -13.70
C ARG A 144 1.81 16.98 -12.44
N ASN A 145 2.11 17.82 -11.45
CA ASN A 145 2.71 17.36 -10.19
C ASN A 145 1.71 16.52 -9.37
N LEU A 146 2.16 15.34 -8.93
CA LEU A 146 1.29 14.33 -8.35
C LEU A 146 1.08 14.52 -6.84
N ARG A 147 -0.17 14.65 -6.44
CA ARG A 147 -0.64 14.68 -5.05
C ARG A 147 -1.26 13.32 -4.73
N LEU A 148 -0.70 12.67 -3.71
CA LEU A 148 -0.95 11.27 -3.40
C LEU A 148 -1.53 11.11 -1.99
N ALA A 149 -2.41 10.14 -1.79
CA ALA A 149 -2.63 9.56 -0.47
C ALA A 149 -1.80 8.28 -0.30
N VAL A 150 -1.34 8.00 0.92
CA VAL A 150 -0.71 6.72 1.28
C VAL A 150 -1.68 5.89 2.11
N ALA A 151 -1.93 4.65 1.71
CA ALA A 151 -2.80 3.72 2.42
C ALA A 151 -2.03 2.48 2.87
N SER A 152 -2.33 1.95 4.04
CA SER A 152 -1.80 0.67 4.50
C SER A 152 -2.78 -0.02 5.45
N ASP A 153 -2.90 -1.34 5.29
CA ASP A 153 -3.69 -2.20 6.17
C ASP A 153 -3.03 -3.59 6.30
N GLY A 154 -3.36 -4.33 7.35
CA GLY A 154 -2.77 -5.64 7.67
C GLY A 154 -3.67 -6.80 7.25
N PHE A 155 -3.26 -7.59 6.27
CA PHE A 155 -4.05 -8.71 5.74
C PHE A 155 -3.32 -10.06 5.87
N SER A 156 -4.06 -11.13 6.20
CA SER A 156 -3.53 -12.50 6.16
C SER A 156 -3.85 -13.17 4.82
N PRO A 157 -2.83 -13.48 3.98
CA PRO A 157 -3.03 -14.06 2.64
C PRO A 157 -3.47 -15.52 2.67
N PHE A 158 -3.23 -16.22 3.78
CA PHE A 158 -3.62 -17.60 3.97
C PHE A 158 -4.67 -17.64 5.09
N ARG A 159 -5.91 -17.29 4.72
CA ARG A 159 -7.10 -17.24 5.60
C ARG A 159 -7.59 -18.64 6.00
N THR A 160 -6.65 -19.51 6.34
CA THR A 160 -6.83 -20.88 6.81
C THR A 160 -6.49 -20.87 8.30
N PHE A 161 -7.33 -21.52 9.10
CA PHE A 161 -7.21 -21.58 10.56
C PHE A 161 -5.76 -21.93 10.97
N ASN A 162 -5.17 -21.09 11.83
CA ASN A 162 -3.80 -21.16 12.40
C ASN A 162 -2.63 -20.52 11.63
N SER A 163 -2.84 -19.75 10.54
CA SER A 163 -1.75 -18.93 9.97
C SER A 163 -1.61 -17.58 10.71
N THR A 164 -0.46 -17.36 11.38
CA THR A 164 -0.14 -16.12 12.12
C THR A 164 0.51 -15.03 11.24
N TYR A 165 0.56 -15.23 9.93
CA TYR A 165 1.36 -14.41 9.03
C TYR A 165 0.55 -13.26 8.43
N SER A 166 0.87 -12.02 8.81
CA SER A 166 0.29 -10.82 8.20
C SER A 166 1.21 -10.25 7.11
N ILE A 167 0.59 -9.63 6.11
CA ILE A 167 1.25 -8.84 5.08
C ILE A 167 0.64 -7.45 5.11
N TRP A 168 1.49 -6.43 5.14
CA TRP A 168 1.08 -5.02 5.10
C TRP A 168 1.51 -4.41 3.76
N PRO A 169 0.61 -4.36 2.75
CA PRO A 169 0.82 -3.57 1.56
C PRO A 169 0.72 -2.08 1.87
N VAL A 170 1.73 -1.30 1.43
CA VAL A 170 1.64 0.17 1.40
C VAL A 170 1.34 0.58 -0.04
N ILE A 171 0.21 1.25 -0.24
CA ILE A 171 -0.36 1.65 -1.52
C ILE A 171 -0.33 3.17 -1.62
N LEU A 172 -0.02 3.71 -2.79
CA LEU A 172 -0.22 5.13 -3.10
C LEU A 172 -1.44 5.28 -4.02
N VAL A 173 -2.29 6.25 -3.71
CA VAL A 173 -3.50 6.58 -4.48
C VAL A 173 -3.30 7.96 -5.12
N PRO A 174 -3.32 8.08 -6.46
CA PRO A 174 -3.14 9.36 -7.13
C PRO A 174 -4.45 10.17 -7.13
N TYR A 175 -4.52 11.19 -6.27
CA TYR A 175 -5.66 12.11 -6.19
C TYR A 175 -5.67 13.17 -7.29
N ASN A 176 -4.70 13.18 -8.21
CA ASN A 176 -4.82 13.98 -9.43
C ASN A 176 -5.94 13.48 -10.35
N LEU A 177 -6.25 12.18 -10.31
CA LEU A 177 -7.18 11.52 -11.22
C LEU A 177 -8.63 11.86 -10.89
N PRO A 178 -9.55 11.84 -11.87
CA PRO A 178 -10.97 12.08 -11.62
C PRO A 178 -11.60 11.07 -10.65
N PRO A 179 -12.73 11.42 -9.98
CA PRO A 179 -13.41 10.57 -9.00
C PRO A 179 -13.68 9.13 -9.49
N TRP A 180 -14.06 8.96 -10.75
CA TRP A 180 -14.34 7.66 -11.38
C TRP A 180 -13.08 6.86 -11.76
N LYS A 181 -11.88 7.37 -11.44
CA LYS A 181 -10.57 6.72 -11.67
C LYS A 181 -9.70 6.67 -10.42
N CYS A 182 -9.63 7.69 -9.57
CA CYS A 182 -8.68 7.76 -8.44
C CYS A 182 -8.78 6.55 -7.50
N MET A 183 -10.01 6.14 -7.13
CA MET A 183 -10.25 5.00 -6.23
C MET A 183 -10.35 3.63 -6.93
N LYS A 184 -10.06 3.52 -8.24
CA LYS A 184 -10.04 2.22 -8.92
C LYS A 184 -8.76 1.45 -8.62
N GLN A 185 -8.89 0.16 -8.31
CA GLN A 185 -7.77 -0.75 -8.02
C GLN A 185 -6.68 -0.75 -9.10
N THR A 186 -7.03 -0.53 -10.37
CA THR A 186 -6.08 -0.44 -11.49
C THR A 186 -5.13 0.75 -11.40
N ASN A 187 -5.49 1.78 -10.65
CA ASN A 187 -4.71 3.01 -10.45
C ASN A 187 -3.99 3.04 -9.09
N PHE A 188 -4.14 2.00 -8.27
CA PHE A 188 -3.43 1.87 -6.99
C PHE A 188 -1.97 1.45 -7.21
N ILE A 189 -1.06 2.24 -6.67
CA ILE A 189 0.38 2.04 -6.86
C ILE A 189 0.95 1.36 -5.61
N LEU A 190 1.01 0.02 -5.63
CA LEU A 190 1.64 -0.76 -4.55
C LEU A 190 3.13 -0.39 -4.43
N SER A 191 3.53 0.28 -3.35
CA SER A 191 4.90 0.75 -3.11
C SER A 191 5.71 -0.24 -2.28
N LEU A 192 5.13 -0.80 -1.22
CA LEU A 192 5.81 -1.70 -0.30
C LEU A 192 4.93 -2.91 -0.01
N VAL A 193 5.56 -4.07 0.22
CA VAL A 193 4.93 -5.24 0.82
C VAL A 193 5.80 -5.65 2.00
N ILE A 194 5.34 -5.32 3.19
CA ILE A 194 6.01 -5.58 4.47
C ILE A 194 5.58 -6.98 4.94
N PRO A 195 6.49 -7.95 5.07
CA PRO A 195 6.18 -9.24 5.68
C PRO A 195 6.21 -9.11 7.20
N SER A 196 5.18 -9.54 7.91
CA SER A 196 5.28 -9.58 9.38
C SER A 196 4.45 -10.68 10.05
N PRO A 197 5.06 -11.59 10.83
CA PRO A 197 4.35 -12.61 11.60
C PRO A 197 3.58 -12.06 12.83
N ARG A 198 3.57 -10.73 13.01
CA ARG A 198 2.77 -9.92 13.96
C ARG A 198 2.48 -8.58 13.29
N ALA A 199 1.58 -7.74 13.78
CA ALA A 199 1.50 -6.36 13.28
C ALA A 199 2.87 -5.66 13.48
N PRO A 200 3.35 -4.81 12.55
CA PRO A 200 4.65 -4.14 12.66
C PRO A 200 4.72 -3.12 13.81
N GLY A 201 3.59 -2.80 14.45
CA GLY A 201 3.54 -1.97 15.65
C GLY A 201 4.08 -0.57 15.41
N ALA A 202 4.88 -0.08 16.36
CA ALA A 202 5.48 1.25 16.30
C ALA A 202 6.62 1.37 15.27
N ASP A 203 7.28 0.26 14.89
CA ASP A 203 8.45 0.24 13.99
C ASP A 203 8.10 0.22 12.48
N MET A 204 6.87 0.64 12.13
CA MET A 204 6.42 0.67 10.73
C MET A 204 7.15 1.74 9.89
N ASP A 205 7.60 2.82 10.52
CA ASP A 205 8.40 3.90 9.92
C ASP A 205 9.69 3.39 9.25
N VAL A 206 10.37 2.43 9.87
CA VAL A 206 11.58 1.77 9.34
C VAL A 206 11.33 1.16 7.96
N TYR A 207 10.12 0.67 7.71
CA TYR A 207 9.74 0.10 6.41
C TYR A 207 9.42 1.15 5.35
N LEU A 208 9.03 2.36 5.77
CA LEU A 208 8.72 3.47 4.88
C LEU A 208 9.97 4.18 4.34
N GLU A 209 11.15 4.00 4.96
CA GLU A 209 12.42 4.63 4.51
C GLU A 209 12.63 4.65 2.97
N PRO A 210 12.43 3.55 2.20
CA PRO A 210 12.69 3.56 0.76
C PRO A 210 11.66 4.36 -0.03
N LEU A 211 10.42 4.45 0.46
CA LEU A 211 9.37 5.28 -0.10
C LEU A 211 9.62 6.75 0.25
N VAL A 212 9.99 7.06 1.49
CA VAL A 212 10.33 8.43 1.93
C VAL A 212 11.51 8.99 1.11
N ASP A 213 12.58 8.21 0.90
CA ASP A 213 13.68 8.59 0.01
C ASP A 213 13.19 8.90 -1.43
N ASP A 214 12.26 8.11 -1.96
CA ASP A 214 11.67 8.34 -3.27
C ASP A 214 10.81 9.61 -3.30
N MET A 215 10.00 9.87 -2.28
CA MET A 215 9.15 11.06 -2.18
C MET A 215 9.97 12.33 -1.98
N VAL A 216 10.98 12.34 -1.11
CA VAL A 216 11.85 13.51 -0.88
C VAL A 216 12.61 13.87 -2.16
N ASP A 217 13.15 12.90 -2.88
CA ASP A 217 13.84 13.14 -4.15
C ASP A 217 12.87 13.62 -5.25
N MET A 218 11.64 13.07 -5.31
CA MET A 218 10.57 13.55 -6.20
C MET A 218 10.08 14.96 -5.84
N PHE A 219 10.03 15.31 -4.56
CA PHE A 219 9.53 16.62 -4.12
C PHE A 219 10.58 17.72 -4.31
N VAL A 220 11.84 17.44 -3.97
CA VAL A 220 12.94 18.43 -4.03
C VAL A 220 13.53 18.56 -5.43
N LYS A 221 13.76 17.45 -6.14
CA LYS A 221 14.38 17.46 -7.48
C LYS A 221 13.37 17.20 -8.59
N GLY A 222 12.42 16.29 -8.34
CA GLY A 222 11.55 15.75 -9.39
C GLY A 222 12.30 14.86 -10.39
N ILE A 223 11.60 14.43 -11.43
CA ILE A 223 12.14 13.61 -12.52
C ILE A 223 11.69 14.11 -13.88
N ARG A 224 12.64 14.33 -14.80
CA ARG A 224 12.31 14.79 -16.16
C ARG A 224 11.45 13.76 -16.87
N THR A 225 10.27 14.19 -17.30
CA THR A 225 9.20 13.33 -17.81
C THR A 225 8.60 13.96 -19.05
N TYR A 226 8.20 13.12 -20.01
CA TYR A 226 7.54 13.54 -21.23
C TYR A 226 6.03 13.34 -21.09
N ASP A 227 5.25 14.38 -21.40
CA ASP A 227 3.79 14.36 -21.45
C ASP A 227 3.32 14.12 -22.88
N ALA A 228 2.87 12.90 -23.16
CA ALA A 228 2.38 12.49 -24.47
C ALA A 228 1.03 13.13 -24.87
N SER A 229 0.36 13.86 -23.96
CA SER A 229 -0.82 14.67 -24.27
C SER A 229 -0.48 16.11 -24.64
N LYS A 230 0.64 16.65 -24.16
CA LYS A 230 1.10 18.03 -24.45
C LYS A 230 2.33 18.11 -25.37
N ASP A 231 2.91 16.98 -25.75
CA ASP A 231 4.13 16.85 -26.58
C ASP A 231 5.32 17.64 -26.03
N GLU A 232 5.49 17.62 -24.71
CA GLU A 232 6.54 18.39 -24.04
C GLU A 232 7.18 17.65 -22.87
N CYS A 233 8.41 18.04 -22.54
CA CYS A 233 9.18 17.49 -21.42
C CYS A 233 9.20 18.44 -20.23
N PHE A 234 8.58 18.03 -19.13
CA PHE A 234 8.46 18.77 -17.87
C PHE A 234 9.22 18.11 -16.72
N GLN A 235 9.24 18.75 -15.55
CA GLN A 235 9.89 18.23 -14.35
C GLN A 235 8.83 17.71 -13.37
N LEU A 236 8.55 16.41 -13.43
CA LEU A 236 7.50 15.77 -12.62
C LEU A 236 7.93 15.70 -11.15
N ARG A 237 7.16 16.34 -10.27
CA ARG A 237 7.28 16.23 -8.81
C ARG A 237 6.12 15.41 -8.24
N ALA A 238 6.28 14.94 -7.00
CA ALA A 238 5.22 14.25 -6.27
C ALA A 238 5.27 14.57 -4.77
N ALA A 239 4.11 14.58 -4.13
CA ALA A 239 3.91 14.81 -2.70
C ALA A 239 2.85 13.85 -2.14
N ILE A 240 2.96 13.49 -0.86
CA ILE A 240 1.90 12.78 -0.13
C ILE A 240 1.15 13.82 0.71
N LEU A 241 -0.16 13.95 0.51
CA LEU A 241 -1.01 14.92 1.22
C LEU A 241 -1.63 14.33 2.48
N CYS A 242 -2.00 13.04 2.47
CA CYS A 242 -2.66 12.41 3.61
C CYS A 242 -2.37 10.90 3.68
N SER A 243 -2.67 10.32 4.85
CA SER A 243 -2.60 8.88 5.10
C SER A 243 -3.98 8.29 5.38
N ILE A 244 -4.27 7.12 4.81
CA ILE A 244 -5.51 6.36 5.01
C ILE A 244 -5.17 5.08 5.80
N SER A 245 -5.77 4.92 6.96
CA SER A 245 -5.63 3.75 7.84
C SER A 245 -7.00 3.30 8.38
N TYR A 246 -7.16 2.00 8.67
CA TYR A 246 -8.42 1.38 9.12
C TYR A 246 -8.40 1.10 10.64
N PRO A 247 -9.54 1.05 11.39
CA PRO A 247 -9.49 1.19 12.85
C PRO A 247 -8.71 0.19 13.74
N PRO A 248 -8.56 -1.12 13.45
CA PRO A 248 -7.56 -1.96 14.12
C PRO A 248 -6.09 -1.54 13.82
N GLY A 249 -5.85 -0.73 12.78
CA GLY A 249 -4.65 0.10 12.61
C GLY A 249 -4.72 1.45 13.36
N LEU A 250 -5.93 2.02 13.50
CA LEU A 250 -6.21 3.09 14.48
C LEU A 250 -6.24 2.58 15.94
N GLY A 251 -5.74 1.37 16.25
CA GLY A 251 -5.20 1.09 17.59
C GLY A 251 -4.11 2.10 18.01
N TYR A 252 -3.64 2.89 17.04
CA TYR A 252 -2.80 4.09 17.19
C TYR A 252 -3.53 5.43 16.90
N LEU A 253 -4.86 5.50 16.65
CA LEU A 253 -5.64 6.74 16.36
C LEU A 253 -7.21 6.58 16.27
N HIS A 254 -7.89 5.79 17.13
CA HIS A 254 -9.33 5.31 17.02
C HIS A 254 -10.39 6.43 16.77
N GLU A 255 -11.63 6.26 16.25
CA GLU A 255 -12.49 5.14 15.77
C GLU A 255 -13.74 5.67 15.01
N LEU A 256 -14.36 4.95 14.04
CA LEU A 256 -15.76 5.10 13.53
C LEU A 256 -16.05 4.20 12.30
N PHE A 257 -16.96 3.21 12.39
CA PHE A 257 -17.83 2.64 11.32
C PHE A 257 -18.57 1.40 11.90
N ASP A 258 -19.91 1.38 11.87
CA ASP A 258 -20.71 0.33 12.55
C ASP A 258 -21.02 -0.92 11.69
N GLY A 259 -20.61 -0.91 10.42
CA GLY A 259 -20.77 -2.04 9.51
C GLY A 259 -22.21 -2.27 9.03
N THR A 260 -23.12 -1.31 9.21
CA THR A 260 -24.46 -1.36 8.61
C THR A 260 -24.41 -0.94 7.13
N GLU A 261 -25.15 -1.65 6.26
CA GLU A 261 -25.32 -1.22 4.86
C GLU A 261 -26.36 -0.10 4.80
N GLU A 262 -25.89 1.11 4.50
CA GLU A 262 -26.73 2.30 4.47
C GLU A 262 -27.49 2.44 3.15
N HIS A 263 -28.77 2.07 3.16
CA HIS A 263 -29.73 2.44 2.12
C HIS A 263 -30.25 3.87 2.28
N ARG A 264 -29.33 4.85 2.32
CA ARG A 264 -29.66 6.28 2.34
C ARG A 264 -29.80 6.83 0.92
N SER A 265 -30.71 7.80 0.74
CA SER A 265 -30.69 8.71 -0.42
C SER A 265 -29.31 9.35 -0.55
N ALA A 266 -28.92 9.77 -1.76
CA ALA A 266 -27.68 10.52 -1.95
C ALA A 266 -27.62 11.69 -0.95
N PRO A 267 -26.56 11.79 -0.11
CA PRO A 267 -26.47 12.83 0.90
C PRO A 267 -26.46 14.21 0.23
N VAL A 268 -27.01 15.21 0.92
CA VAL A 268 -26.90 16.60 0.49
C VAL A 268 -25.41 16.95 0.37
N PRO A 269 -24.93 17.43 -0.79
CA PRO A 269 -23.55 17.87 -0.92
C PRO A 269 -23.26 19.01 0.05
N LEU A 270 -22.16 18.88 0.78
CA LEU A 270 -21.67 19.89 1.72
C LEU A 270 -20.37 20.51 1.20
N THR A 271 -20.11 21.73 1.61
CA THR A 271 -18.83 22.40 1.44
C THR A 271 -17.75 21.76 2.33
N GLY A 272 -16.48 22.03 2.02
CA GLY A 272 -15.36 21.57 2.86
C GLY A 272 -15.36 22.19 4.27
N GLU A 273 -15.92 23.39 4.42
CA GLU A 273 -16.03 24.10 5.71
C GLU A 273 -17.13 23.48 6.58
N GLU A 274 -18.33 23.22 6.02
CA GLU A 274 -19.41 22.51 6.74
C GLU A 274 -18.98 21.11 7.19
N ILE A 275 -18.21 20.38 6.39
CA ILE A 275 -17.67 19.06 6.79
C ILE A 275 -16.63 19.21 7.92
N LEU A 276 -15.80 20.26 7.89
CA LEU A 276 -14.85 20.55 8.97
C LEU A 276 -15.60 20.89 10.27
N GLU A 277 -16.66 21.70 10.22
CA GLU A 277 -17.51 22.03 11.37
C GLU A 277 -18.26 20.81 11.93
N LEU A 278 -18.86 19.98 11.05
CA LEU A 278 -19.53 18.74 11.45
C LEU A 278 -18.58 17.73 12.10
N THR A 279 -17.30 17.73 11.72
CA THR A 279 -16.27 16.85 12.30
C THR A 279 -15.54 17.47 13.49
N ALA A 280 -15.63 18.79 13.70
CA ALA A 280 -14.92 19.51 14.76
C ALA A 280 -15.26 19.04 16.18
N ASN A 281 -16.48 18.53 16.41
CA ASN A 281 -16.97 18.09 17.71
C ASN A 281 -16.90 16.55 17.93
N ILE A 282 -16.18 15.81 17.08
CA ILE A 282 -15.99 14.37 17.26
C ILE A 282 -15.06 14.14 18.46
N HIS A 283 -15.66 13.88 19.62
CA HIS A 283 -14.93 13.62 20.87
C HIS A 283 -14.26 12.24 20.83
N THR A 284 -13.02 12.21 20.36
CA THR A 284 -12.20 11.01 20.30
C THR A 284 -11.71 10.61 21.71
N SER A 285 -12.24 9.52 22.28
CA SER A 285 -11.73 8.93 23.52
C SER A 285 -10.71 7.82 23.22
N PHE A 286 -9.55 7.88 23.87
CA PHE A 286 -8.42 6.97 23.58
C PHE A 286 -8.15 6.00 24.74
N GLY A 287 -7.90 4.73 24.40
CA GLY A 287 -7.50 3.68 25.34
C GLY A 287 -8.66 2.84 25.87
N LYS A 288 -8.34 1.69 26.47
CA LYS A 288 -9.34 0.84 27.14
C LYS A 288 -9.74 1.46 28.48
N ASP A 289 -11.04 1.55 28.71
CA ASP A 289 -11.60 1.94 30.01
C ASP A 289 -10.98 1.08 31.14
N PRO A 290 -10.30 1.69 32.13
CA PRO A 290 -9.65 0.98 33.24
C PRO A 290 -10.59 0.06 34.02
N THR A 291 -11.90 0.33 34.01
CA THR A 291 -12.93 -0.43 34.75
C THR A 291 -13.21 -1.81 34.14
N THR A 292 -12.82 -2.05 32.89
CA THR A 292 -13.17 -3.29 32.15
C THR A 292 -12.09 -4.39 32.17
N LYS A 293 -11.09 -4.30 33.05
CA LYS A 293 -10.12 -5.39 33.28
C LYS A 293 -10.77 -6.61 33.94
N LYS A 294 -11.26 -7.56 33.13
CA LYS A 294 -11.42 -8.95 33.61
C LYS A 294 -10.04 -9.51 33.97
N PRO A 295 -9.85 -10.09 35.17
CA PRO A 295 -8.59 -10.70 35.55
C PRO A 295 -8.30 -11.91 34.65
N ALA A 296 -7.04 -12.07 34.26
CA ALA A 296 -6.60 -13.21 33.47
C ALA A 296 -6.52 -14.45 34.37
N ASN A 297 -7.52 -15.33 34.30
CA ASN A 297 -7.37 -16.74 34.66
C ASN A 297 -8.49 -17.61 34.08
N GLN A 298 -8.14 -18.87 33.79
CA GLN A 298 -8.99 -19.96 33.30
C GLN A 298 -9.58 -19.78 31.88
N ILE A 299 -8.97 -20.52 30.94
CA ILE A 299 -9.58 -20.89 29.65
C ILE A 299 -10.32 -22.21 29.86
N PRO A 300 -11.65 -22.29 29.70
CA PRO A 300 -12.33 -23.54 29.41
C PRO A 300 -12.31 -23.78 27.89
N ILE A 301 -11.75 -24.91 27.48
CA ILE A 301 -11.83 -25.37 26.10
C ILE A 301 -13.25 -25.90 25.85
N THR A 302 -14.06 -25.22 25.05
CA THR A 302 -15.28 -25.79 24.48
C THR A 302 -15.36 -25.54 22.98
N CYS A 303 -14.98 -26.58 22.24
CA CYS A 303 -15.16 -26.70 20.80
C CYS A 303 -16.65 -26.63 20.39
N CYS A 304 -16.91 -26.23 19.15
CA CYS A 304 -18.24 -26.07 18.57
C CYS A 304 -19.19 -27.25 18.84
N LYS A 305 -20.31 -27.00 19.53
CA LYS A 305 -21.50 -27.85 19.39
C LYS A 305 -22.33 -27.36 18.20
N LYS A 306 -22.52 -28.24 17.21
CA LYS A 306 -23.47 -28.03 16.11
C LYS A 306 -24.88 -27.95 16.67
N ASN A 307 -25.62 -26.88 16.36
CA ASN A 307 -27.07 -26.87 16.53
C ASN A 307 -27.70 -27.77 15.44
N GLY A 308 -28.09 -28.98 15.81
CA GLY A 308 -28.91 -29.84 14.97
C GLY A 308 -30.37 -29.41 15.06
N LEU A 309 -30.96 -28.96 13.96
CA LEU A 309 -32.41 -28.86 13.84
C LEU A 309 -32.99 -30.29 13.80
N GLN A 310 -33.77 -30.65 14.81
CA GLN A 310 -34.59 -31.87 14.77
C GLN A 310 -35.86 -31.60 13.97
N LEU A 311 -36.06 -32.36 12.91
CA LEU A 311 -37.36 -32.54 12.28
C LEU A 311 -38.28 -33.30 13.26
N LYS A 312 -39.50 -32.78 13.47
CA LYS A 312 -40.55 -33.51 14.20
C LYS A 312 -41.40 -34.29 13.21
N ASP A 313 -41.29 -35.62 13.23
CA ASP A 313 -42.25 -36.48 12.54
C ASP A 313 -43.61 -36.47 13.24
N ARG A 314 -44.69 -36.46 12.44
CA ARG A 314 -46.08 -36.65 12.89
C ARG A 314 -46.56 -38.05 12.51
N LYS A 315 -46.60 -38.96 13.49
CA LYS A 315 -47.57 -40.06 13.66
C LYS A 315 -47.65 -40.32 15.18
N GLY A 316 -48.78 -40.58 15.81
CA GLY A 316 -50.14 -40.76 15.32
C GLY A 316 -50.79 -41.88 16.12
N ASP A 317 -51.72 -41.52 17.00
CA ASP A 317 -52.77 -42.32 17.66
C ASP A 317 -53.79 -41.32 18.24
#